data_AF-A0A7H4M1S7-F1
#
_entry.id   AF-A0A7H4M1S7-F1
#
_cell.length_a   1.000
_cell.length_b   1.000
_cell.length_c   1.000
_cell.angle_alpha   90.00
_cell.angle_beta   90.00
_cell.angle_gamma   90.00
#
_symmetry.space_group_name_H-M   'P 1'
#
loop_
_entity.id
_entity.type
_entity.pdbx_description
1 polymer ?
#
loop_
_entity_poly.entity_id
_entity_poly.type
_entity_poly.pdbx_seq_one_letter_code
_entity_poly.pdbx_strand_id
1 'polypeptide(L)'
;MDKSHTLIQALCWRAAYNDGYATWVVDKAFMTQPQLVTTDASSYADGVLTFFNKGRGIADCISGEERVWDGKTFVQSLKYSTGDCREIAPGGAWMLPTFVSQVIPKQQKDADNNALKALYNAVLKEQKANPELDLNNIAEQFPLSGNVSHFTLTYADDSLVSTTKPSADISDDEWQAFLQSDISADSENGKVSFTLVDLDGDGKRDLIIDSYVGGTGLFSYTGILKRSDDAFAAVNSDDSGNGDDFDAGVPGALYSLNGRGANQWSHWVRINGQVYALWYNGQFGEDNLYLLRPFGPSGSTPAVTIRYRYTLNDIRSPEKDQPLTPALNEREKSDLLKSLEVMQSNLLKDKPQSDNDAPICPIPPGTSSDDAENYYSGVASNYIYETVAYIPVWLNDKCFIGTIFSHHGAYRHGVDAEITISSPRDDEDIVGDYAISGLRRAISVTSGWKIREGDNGMM
;
A
#
# COMPACT_ATOMS: atom_id res chain seq x y z
N MET A 1 -3.96 5.13 27.33
CA MET A 1 -3.24 4.01 27.99
C MET A 1 -3.87 2.67 27.61
N ASP A 2 -3.15 1.58 27.79
CA ASP A 2 -3.60 0.22 27.44
C ASP A 2 -4.43 -0.47 28.54
N LYS A 3 -4.75 -1.77 28.34
CA LYS A 3 -5.57 -2.55 29.27
C LYS A 3 -4.90 -2.84 30.61
N SER A 4 -3.57 -2.83 30.68
CA SER A 4 -2.76 -3.21 31.85
C SER A 4 -2.18 -2.04 32.62
N HIS A 5 -2.09 -0.85 32.02
CA HIS A 5 -1.42 0.31 32.61
C HIS A 5 -2.37 1.50 32.78
N THR A 6 -2.04 2.36 33.73
CA THR A 6 -2.66 3.67 33.95
C THR A 6 -1.60 4.73 34.18
N LEU A 7 -1.99 5.99 34.04
CA LEU A 7 -1.15 7.13 34.38
C LEU A 7 -1.64 7.81 35.65
N ILE A 8 -0.69 8.23 36.48
CA ILE A 8 -0.91 9.19 37.55
C ILE A 8 -0.16 10.47 37.16
N GLN A 9 -0.83 11.61 37.30
CA GLN A 9 -0.25 12.91 36.99
C GLN A 9 -0.44 13.88 38.15
N ALA A 10 0.59 14.67 38.47
CA ALA A 10 0.52 15.72 39.47
C ALA A 10 1.36 16.93 39.01
N LEU A 11 0.93 18.14 39.36
CA LEU A 11 1.72 19.35 39.10
C LEU A 11 3.08 19.22 39.82
N CYS A 12 4.17 19.27 39.05
CA CYS A 12 5.53 19.14 39.58
C CYS A 12 6.18 20.51 39.79
N TRP A 13 6.01 21.41 38.84
CA TRP A 13 6.54 22.77 38.92
C TRP A 13 5.69 23.75 38.12
N ARG A 14 5.80 25.03 38.48
CA ARG A 14 5.20 26.14 37.75
C ARG A 14 6.17 27.31 37.69
N ALA A 15 6.25 27.92 36.52
CA ALA A 15 7.07 29.09 36.21
C ALA A 15 6.19 30.21 35.63
N ALA A 16 6.79 31.33 35.23
CA ALA A 16 6.06 32.51 34.77
C ALA A 16 5.11 32.24 33.60
N TYR A 17 5.49 31.33 32.68
CA TYR A 17 4.74 31.06 31.44
C TYR A 17 4.60 29.57 31.12
N ASN A 18 5.10 28.70 31.99
CA ASN A 18 5.16 27.26 31.79
C ASN A 18 4.79 26.55 33.09
N ASP A 19 4.23 25.35 32.99
CA ASP A 19 4.19 24.38 34.07
C ASP A 19 4.60 23.00 33.56
N GLY A 20 5.04 22.17 34.49
CA GLY A 20 5.43 20.80 34.23
C GLY A 20 4.72 19.88 35.21
N TYR A 21 4.15 18.82 34.67
CA TYR A 21 3.49 17.78 35.42
C TYR A 21 4.39 16.56 35.49
N ALA A 22 4.53 16.04 36.70
CA ALA A 22 5.12 14.75 36.91
C ALA A 22 4.12 13.66 36.57
N THR A 23 4.56 12.73 35.74
CA THR A 23 3.76 11.64 35.21
C THR A 23 4.41 10.32 35.55
N TRP A 24 3.63 9.39 36.12
CA TRP A 24 4.06 8.03 36.43
C TRP A 24 3.18 7.01 35.73
N VAL A 25 3.79 5.93 35.26
CA VAL A 25 3.09 4.73 34.81
C VAL A 25 2.96 3.77 35.97
N VAL A 26 1.76 3.22 36.15
CA VAL A 26 1.44 2.20 37.14
C VAL A 26 0.63 1.09 36.47
N ASP A 27 0.74 -0.13 36.95
CA ASP A 27 -0.22 -1.18 36.59
C ASP A 27 -1.64 -0.79 37.06
N LYS A 28 -2.67 -1.23 36.33
CA LYS A 28 -4.07 -0.93 36.68
C LYS A 28 -4.51 -1.44 38.04
N ALA A 29 -3.85 -2.46 38.59
CA ALA A 29 -4.18 -2.97 39.92
C ALA A 29 -3.50 -2.16 41.04
N PHE A 30 -2.64 -1.21 40.70
CA PHE A 30 -1.82 -0.42 41.63
C PHE A 30 -0.98 -1.30 42.57
N MET A 31 -0.52 -2.46 42.07
CA MET A 31 0.25 -3.44 42.84
C MET A 31 1.75 -3.31 42.64
N THR A 32 2.18 -2.55 41.63
CA THR A 32 3.59 -2.28 41.32
C THR A 32 3.99 -0.86 41.69
N GLN A 33 5.28 -0.66 41.95
CA GLN A 33 5.80 0.66 42.26
C GLN A 33 5.65 1.59 41.04
N PRO A 34 5.04 2.79 41.20
CA PRO A 34 4.93 3.76 40.13
C PRO A 34 6.27 4.11 39.50
N GLN A 35 6.35 4.02 38.17
CA GLN A 35 7.55 4.35 37.40
C GLN A 35 7.46 5.78 36.89
N LEU A 36 8.37 6.65 37.32
CA LEU A 36 8.40 8.04 36.86
C LEU A 36 8.78 8.07 35.38
N VAL A 37 7.94 8.72 34.56
CA VAL A 37 8.18 8.92 33.13
C VAL A 37 8.86 10.26 32.88
N THR A 38 8.34 11.32 33.49
CA THR A 38 8.82 12.69 33.31
C THR A 38 8.30 13.59 34.42
N THR A 39 8.94 14.76 34.60
CA THR A 39 8.50 15.87 35.46
C THR A 39 8.01 17.08 34.68
N ASP A 40 8.09 17.03 33.34
CA ASP A 40 8.00 18.20 32.46
C ASP A 40 6.85 18.11 31.45
N ALA A 41 5.95 17.13 31.59
CA ALA A 41 4.81 17.02 30.70
C ALA A 41 3.91 18.26 30.84
N SER A 42 3.49 18.86 29.73
CA SER A 42 2.53 19.96 29.74
C SER A 42 1.10 19.42 29.74
N SER A 43 0.85 18.33 29.02
CA SER A 43 -0.45 17.66 28.99
C SER A 43 -0.31 16.19 28.62
N TYR A 44 -1.41 15.46 28.80
CA TYR A 44 -1.58 14.10 28.35
C TYR A 44 -2.98 13.95 27.72
N ALA A 45 -3.06 13.33 26.55
CA ALA A 45 -4.31 12.91 25.93
C ALA A 45 -4.09 11.63 25.12
N ASP A 46 -4.99 10.66 25.26
CA ASP A 46 -5.07 9.47 24.39
C ASP A 46 -3.76 8.69 24.12
N GLY A 47 -2.87 8.63 25.11
CA GLY A 47 -1.60 7.92 24.99
C GLY A 47 -0.44 8.79 24.51
N VAL A 48 -0.65 10.09 24.34
CA VAL A 48 0.35 11.08 23.95
C VAL A 48 0.66 11.99 25.15
N LEU A 49 1.93 12.10 25.50
CA LEU A 49 2.46 13.14 26.37
C LEU A 49 2.97 14.29 25.51
N THR A 50 2.44 15.48 25.74
CA THR A 50 2.89 16.69 25.07
C THR A 50 3.76 17.49 26.02
N PHE A 51 4.89 17.95 25.51
CA PHE A 51 5.82 18.85 26.17
C PHE A 51 5.83 20.13 25.36
N PHE A 52 5.49 21.24 26.01
CA PHE A 52 5.44 22.54 25.38
C PHE A 52 6.14 23.54 26.28
N ASN A 53 7.15 24.22 25.74
CA ASN A 53 7.94 25.17 26.49
C ASN A 53 8.07 26.50 25.74
N LYS A 54 7.60 27.56 26.39
CA LYS A 54 7.85 28.94 25.98
C LYS A 54 9.19 29.40 26.55
N GLY A 55 10.13 29.71 25.67
CA GLY A 55 11.42 30.30 26.05
C GLY A 55 11.29 31.73 26.59
N ARG A 56 10.27 32.48 26.16
CA ARG A 56 9.91 33.80 26.70
C ARG A 56 8.42 34.10 26.60
N GLY A 57 7.95 35.11 27.35
CA GLY A 57 6.51 35.40 27.53
C GLY A 57 5.72 35.70 26.25
N ILE A 58 6.37 36.22 25.21
CA ILE A 58 5.74 36.50 23.89
C ILE A 58 5.51 35.22 23.07
N ALA A 59 6.14 34.11 23.46
CA ALA A 59 6.01 32.80 22.83
C ALA A 59 6.41 32.77 21.34
N ASP A 60 7.34 33.62 20.91
CA ASP A 60 8.03 33.51 19.62
C ASP A 60 9.22 32.53 19.67
N CYS A 61 9.76 32.29 20.88
CA CYS A 61 10.61 31.13 21.19
C CYS A 61 9.76 29.99 21.75
N ILE A 62 9.45 28.97 20.96
CA ILE A 62 8.78 27.76 21.47
C ILE A 62 9.61 26.54 21.10
N SER A 63 9.63 25.57 22.02
CA SER A 63 9.98 24.19 21.72
C SER A 63 8.84 23.27 22.11
N GLY A 64 8.67 22.21 21.33
CA GLY A 64 7.69 21.18 21.61
C GLY A 64 8.25 19.79 21.38
N GLU A 65 7.70 18.84 22.11
CA GLU A 65 8.00 17.42 21.97
C GLU A 65 6.73 16.63 22.23
N GLU A 66 6.55 15.53 21.50
CA GLU A 66 5.50 14.57 21.78
C GLU A 66 6.13 13.21 22.02
N ARG A 67 5.57 12.48 23.00
CA ARG A 67 5.91 11.08 23.24
C ARG A 67 4.65 10.24 23.28
N VAL A 68 4.65 9.13 22.56
CA VAL A 68 3.50 8.23 22.44
C VAL A 68 3.78 6.93 23.21
N TRP A 69 2.76 6.40 23.88
CA TRP A 69 2.83 5.12 24.57
C TRP A 69 2.88 3.94 23.59
N ASP A 70 4.01 3.24 23.54
CA ASP A 70 4.21 2.07 22.67
C ASP A 70 3.74 0.74 23.30
N GLY A 71 3.16 0.79 24.51
CA GLY A 71 2.78 -0.39 25.28
C GLY A 71 3.76 -0.79 26.39
N LYS A 72 4.94 -0.19 26.41
CA LYS A 72 5.99 -0.43 27.38
C LYS A 72 6.56 0.87 27.95
N THR A 73 6.78 1.87 27.10
CA THR A 73 7.31 3.19 27.47
C THR A 73 6.71 4.28 26.58
N PHE A 74 6.90 5.53 26.99
CA PHE A 74 6.69 6.67 26.12
C PHE A 74 7.91 6.87 25.24
N VAL A 75 7.73 6.77 23.92
CA VAL A 75 8.77 6.99 22.91
C VAL A 75 8.52 8.30 22.17
N GLN A 76 9.57 9.04 21.86
CA GLN A 76 9.46 10.32 21.14
C GLN A 76 8.84 10.08 19.76
N SER A 77 7.79 10.84 19.42
CA SER A 77 7.15 10.86 18.10
C SER A 77 7.46 12.13 17.33
N LEU A 78 7.65 13.25 18.03
CA LEU A 78 7.92 14.55 17.45
C LEU A 78 8.86 15.33 18.38
N LYS A 79 9.77 16.10 17.79
CA LYS A 79 10.49 17.17 18.49
C LYS A 79 10.74 18.33 17.56
N TYR A 80 10.39 19.54 17.98
CA TYR A 80 10.50 20.74 17.17
C TYR A 80 10.87 21.98 17.97
N SER A 81 11.27 23.02 17.25
CA SER A 81 11.34 24.39 17.77
C SER A 81 10.85 25.39 16.72
N THR A 82 10.71 26.65 17.11
CA THR A 82 10.36 27.74 16.19
C THR A 82 11.59 28.42 15.56
N GLY A 83 12.79 27.94 15.87
CA GLY A 83 14.05 28.54 15.41
C GLY A 83 14.33 29.88 16.10
N ASP A 84 14.63 30.90 15.29
CA ASP A 84 15.13 32.20 15.74
C ASP A 84 14.03 33.08 16.36
N CYS A 85 14.27 33.57 17.57
CA CYS A 85 13.31 34.35 18.36
C CYS A 85 13.26 35.84 18.01
N ARG A 86 12.72 36.15 16.83
CA ARG A 86 12.74 37.50 16.25
C ARG A 86 11.41 38.23 16.27
N GLU A 87 10.43 37.74 17.05
CA GLU A 87 9.09 38.38 17.13
C GLU A 87 8.36 38.50 15.79
N ILE A 88 8.72 37.67 14.80
CA ILE A 88 8.11 37.70 13.46
C ILE A 88 6.63 37.30 13.53
N ALA A 89 6.30 36.31 14.35
CA ALA A 89 4.93 35.86 14.58
C ALA A 89 4.75 35.33 16.03
N PRO A 90 3.58 35.58 16.66
CA PRO A 90 3.20 34.89 17.91
C PRO A 90 3.17 33.38 17.68
N GLY A 91 3.80 32.60 18.57
CA GLY A 91 3.90 31.16 18.37
C GLY A 91 5.11 30.73 17.52
N GLY A 92 5.90 31.69 17.01
CA GLY A 92 6.97 31.44 16.06
C GLY A 92 6.48 31.43 14.61
N ALA A 93 7.34 31.81 13.67
CA ALA A 93 6.98 31.87 12.26
C ALA A 93 6.91 30.49 11.59
N TRP A 94 7.63 29.49 12.14
CA TRP A 94 7.72 28.14 11.60
C TRP A 94 7.65 27.10 12.72
N MET A 95 7.15 25.91 12.40
CA MET A 95 7.44 24.69 13.15
C MET A 95 8.60 24.00 12.45
N LEU A 96 9.76 23.88 13.11
CA LEU A 96 10.96 23.25 12.56
C LEU A 96 11.23 21.94 13.30
N PRO A 97 10.74 20.79 12.79
CA PRO A 97 11.02 19.49 13.38
C PRO A 97 12.51 19.15 13.28
N THR A 98 13.04 18.59 14.36
CA THR A 98 14.37 17.98 14.42
C THR A 98 14.29 16.46 14.52
N PHE A 99 13.09 15.94 14.79
CA PHE A 99 12.78 14.52 14.84
C PHE A 99 11.30 14.32 14.56
N VAL A 100 10.98 13.34 13.71
CA VAL A 100 9.64 12.85 13.45
C VAL A 100 9.70 11.33 13.36
N SER A 101 8.76 10.64 13.99
CA SER A 101 8.55 9.21 13.81
C SER A 101 7.07 8.86 13.96
N GLN A 102 6.57 7.97 13.11
CA GLN A 102 5.24 7.41 13.28
C GLN A 102 5.25 6.34 14.38
N VAL A 103 4.39 6.50 15.39
CA VAL A 103 4.24 5.55 16.49
C VAL A 103 2.84 4.96 16.46
N ILE A 104 2.73 3.63 16.32
CA ILE A 104 1.45 2.93 16.39
C ILE A 104 1.18 2.55 17.85
N PRO A 105 0.10 3.05 18.48
CA PRO A 105 -0.25 2.67 19.84
C PRO A 105 -0.41 1.16 19.98
N LYS A 106 0.03 0.59 21.11
CA LYS A 106 -0.04 -0.87 21.34
C LYS A 106 -1.42 -1.46 21.15
N GLN A 107 -2.46 -0.78 21.62
CA GLN A 107 -3.84 -1.26 21.49
C GLN A 107 -4.26 -1.39 20.03
N GLN A 108 -3.89 -0.42 19.20
CA GLN A 108 -4.13 -0.43 17.76
C GLN A 108 -3.34 -1.56 17.10
N LYS A 109 -2.04 -1.66 17.39
CA LYS A 109 -1.18 -2.73 16.87
C LYS A 109 -1.65 -4.13 17.25
N ASP A 110 -2.12 -4.33 18.48
CA ASP A 110 -2.68 -5.61 18.93
C ASP A 110 -4.00 -5.93 18.20
N ALA A 111 -4.86 -4.94 17.94
CA ALA A 111 -6.07 -5.11 17.14
C ALA A 111 -5.75 -5.48 15.69
N ASP A 112 -4.78 -4.80 15.08
CA ASP A 112 -4.26 -5.07 13.73
C ASP A 112 -3.68 -6.48 13.62
N ASN A 113 -2.88 -6.92 14.61
CA ASN A 113 -2.34 -8.28 14.66
C ASN A 113 -3.44 -9.35 14.77
N ASN A 114 -4.51 -9.08 15.52
CA ASN A 114 -5.63 -9.99 15.62
C ASN A 114 -6.42 -10.06 14.31
N ALA A 115 -6.58 -8.94 13.60
CA ALA A 115 -7.20 -8.90 12.28
C ALA A 115 -6.33 -9.62 11.23
N LEU A 116 -5.01 -9.41 11.25
CA LEU A 116 -4.05 -10.10 10.40
C LEU A 116 -4.11 -11.62 10.59
N LYS A 117 -4.21 -12.09 11.85
CA LYS A 117 -4.37 -13.51 12.15
C LYS A 117 -5.69 -14.07 11.58
N ALA A 118 -6.77 -13.30 11.63
CA ALA A 118 -8.05 -13.70 11.04
C ALA A 118 -7.97 -13.78 9.52
N LEU A 119 -7.40 -12.77 8.85
CA LEU A 119 -7.17 -12.76 7.41
C LEU A 119 -6.28 -13.94 6.97
N TYR A 120 -5.16 -14.16 7.66
CA TYR A 120 -4.25 -15.28 7.41
C TYR A 120 -4.98 -16.63 7.45
N ASN A 121 -5.82 -16.85 8.47
CA ASN A 121 -6.60 -18.08 8.59
C ASN A 121 -7.65 -18.21 7.47
N ALA A 122 -8.27 -17.10 7.03
CA ALA A 122 -9.21 -17.10 5.91
C ALA A 122 -8.51 -17.45 4.59
N VAL A 123 -7.31 -16.91 4.35
CA VAL A 123 -6.48 -17.27 3.19
C VAL A 123 -6.10 -18.75 3.22
N LEU A 124 -5.63 -19.28 4.35
CA LEU A 124 -5.32 -20.71 4.47
C LEU A 124 -6.54 -21.62 4.27
N LYS A 125 -7.72 -21.16 4.69
CA LYS A 125 -8.98 -21.90 4.48
C LYS A 125 -9.35 -21.91 3.00
N GLU A 126 -9.29 -20.76 2.34
CA GLU A 126 -9.57 -20.65 0.90
C GLU A 126 -8.56 -21.45 0.09
N GLN A 127 -7.26 -21.40 0.42
CA GLN A 127 -6.21 -22.16 -0.27
C GLN A 127 -6.51 -23.67 -0.32
N LYS A 128 -7.12 -24.21 0.74
CA LYS A 128 -7.49 -25.63 0.83
C LYS A 128 -8.73 -25.96 0.01
N ALA A 129 -9.64 -25.02 -0.16
CA ALA A 129 -10.88 -25.20 -0.92
C ALA A 129 -10.68 -24.93 -2.41
N ASN A 130 -9.88 -23.91 -2.74
CA ASN A 130 -9.59 -23.42 -4.06
C ASN A 130 -8.07 -23.16 -4.19
N PRO A 131 -7.31 -24.06 -4.86
CA PRO A 131 -5.88 -23.89 -5.05
C PRO A 131 -5.46 -22.61 -5.80
N GLU A 132 -6.37 -22.02 -6.56
CA GLU A 132 -6.17 -20.75 -7.28
C GLU A 132 -6.51 -19.50 -6.46
N LEU A 133 -7.05 -19.65 -5.24
CA LEU A 133 -7.39 -18.57 -4.32
C LEU A 133 -8.28 -17.47 -4.92
N ASP A 134 -9.60 -17.57 -4.70
CA ASP A 134 -10.52 -16.47 -5.02
C ASP A 134 -10.55 -15.45 -3.88
N LEU A 135 -10.11 -14.23 -4.17
CA LEU A 135 -10.04 -13.15 -3.19
C LEU A 135 -11.43 -12.70 -2.70
N ASN A 136 -12.48 -12.85 -3.53
CA ASN A 136 -13.84 -12.49 -3.11
C ASN A 136 -14.32 -13.42 -2.00
N ASN A 137 -14.07 -14.73 -2.12
CA ASN A 137 -14.40 -15.71 -1.06
C ASN A 137 -13.68 -15.41 0.26
N ILE A 138 -12.50 -14.78 0.21
CA ILE A 138 -11.78 -14.33 1.41
C ILE A 138 -12.46 -13.09 2.00
N ALA A 139 -12.74 -12.06 1.20
CA ALA A 139 -13.38 -10.84 1.69
C ALA A 139 -14.82 -11.04 2.19
N GLU A 140 -15.59 -11.92 1.55
CA GLU A 140 -16.96 -12.26 1.96
C GLU A 140 -17.05 -12.88 3.36
N GLN A 141 -15.94 -13.40 3.91
CA GLN A 141 -15.86 -13.84 5.30
C GLN A 141 -15.84 -12.67 6.30
N PHE A 142 -15.63 -11.44 5.82
CA PHE A 142 -15.48 -10.22 6.60
C PHE A 142 -16.34 -9.07 6.04
N PRO A 143 -17.65 -9.26 5.85
CA PRO A 143 -18.49 -8.28 5.18
C PRO A 143 -18.45 -6.93 5.91
N LEU A 144 -18.44 -5.84 5.14
CA LEU A 144 -18.66 -4.51 5.70
C LEU A 144 -20.08 -4.44 6.27
N SER A 145 -20.20 -4.57 7.58
CA SER A 145 -21.48 -4.49 8.30
C SER A 145 -21.71 -3.08 8.86
N GLY A 146 -22.96 -2.68 9.07
CA GLY A 146 -23.32 -1.39 9.68
C GLY A 146 -24.32 -0.62 8.84
N ASN A 147 -24.49 0.66 9.13
CA ASN A 147 -25.26 1.56 8.28
C ASN A 147 -24.35 2.08 7.16
N VAL A 148 -24.53 1.56 5.95
CA VAL A 148 -23.75 1.91 4.76
C VAL A 148 -24.67 2.52 3.72
N SER A 149 -24.30 3.67 3.17
CA SER A 149 -25.02 4.29 2.06
C SER A 149 -24.08 4.58 0.91
N HIS A 150 -24.47 4.16 -0.30
CA HIS A 150 -23.73 4.42 -1.53
C HIS A 150 -24.48 5.44 -2.38
N PHE A 151 -23.76 6.39 -2.95
CA PHE A 151 -24.31 7.35 -3.90
C PHE A 151 -23.23 7.81 -4.87
N THR A 152 -23.66 8.27 -6.05
CA THR A 152 -22.76 8.79 -7.09
C THR A 152 -23.19 10.21 -7.40
N LEU A 153 -22.24 11.12 -7.43
CA LEU A 153 -22.48 12.50 -7.86
C LEU A 153 -21.82 12.74 -9.22
N THR A 154 -22.37 13.71 -9.95
CA THR A 154 -21.82 14.16 -11.23
C THR A 154 -21.19 15.54 -11.03
N TYR A 155 -19.99 15.70 -11.54
CA TYR A 155 -19.22 16.93 -11.57
C TYR A 155 -19.11 17.43 -13.01
N ALA A 156 -19.14 18.74 -13.18
CA ALA A 156 -18.87 19.43 -14.44
C ALA A 156 -17.96 20.61 -14.13
N ASP A 157 -16.79 20.68 -14.78
CA ASP A 157 -15.75 21.70 -14.53
C ASP A 157 -15.49 21.88 -13.01
N ASP A 158 -15.18 20.77 -12.34
CA ASP A 158 -14.88 20.67 -10.90
C ASP A 158 -16.00 21.12 -9.95
N SER A 159 -17.20 21.34 -10.49
CA SER A 159 -18.38 21.77 -9.73
C SER A 159 -19.46 20.69 -9.70
N LEU A 160 -20.09 20.51 -8.53
CA LEU A 160 -21.24 19.63 -8.37
C LEU A 160 -22.40 20.08 -9.26
N VAL A 161 -22.91 19.15 -10.09
CA VAL A 161 -24.06 19.40 -10.96
C VAL A 161 -25.37 19.55 -10.17
N SER A 162 -25.47 18.91 -8.99
CA SER A 162 -26.64 19.01 -8.12
C SER A 162 -26.25 18.94 -6.65
N THR A 163 -26.89 19.79 -5.84
CA THR A 163 -26.80 19.79 -4.38
C THR A 163 -28.01 19.13 -3.72
N THR A 164 -28.85 18.46 -4.51
CA THR A 164 -30.01 17.72 -3.98
C THR A 164 -29.53 16.46 -3.29
N LYS A 165 -30.05 16.20 -2.08
CA LYS A 165 -29.71 15.01 -1.30
C LYS A 165 -30.03 13.74 -2.11
N PRO A 166 -29.05 12.86 -2.38
CA PRO A 166 -29.19 11.79 -3.37
C PRO A 166 -29.96 10.57 -2.86
N SER A 167 -30.05 10.37 -1.54
CA SER A 167 -30.78 9.26 -0.92
C SER A 167 -31.43 9.66 0.40
N ALA A 168 -32.55 9.01 0.75
CA ALA A 168 -33.20 9.16 2.04
C ALA A 168 -32.41 8.51 3.20
N ASP A 169 -31.50 7.57 2.89
CA ASP A 169 -30.64 6.90 3.87
C ASP A 169 -29.50 7.80 4.37
N ILE A 170 -29.36 8.99 3.79
CA ILE A 170 -28.46 10.05 4.22
C ILE A 170 -29.27 11.05 5.05
N SER A 171 -28.84 11.29 6.28
CA SER A 171 -29.49 12.28 7.14
C SER A 171 -29.26 13.70 6.60
N ASP A 172 -30.13 14.64 6.98
CA ASP A 172 -29.96 16.04 6.58
C ASP A 172 -28.66 16.63 7.14
N ASP A 173 -28.30 16.24 8.37
CA ASP A 173 -27.04 16.61 9.01
C ASP A 173 -25.81 16.14 8.22
N GLU A 174 -25.78 14.88 7.80
CA GLU A 174 -24.69 14.33 6.96
C GLU A 174 -24.59 15.03 5.61
N TRP A 175 -25.72 15.33 5.00
CA TRP A 175 -25.73 16.01 3.72
C TRP A 175 -25.28 17.47 3.85
N GLN A 176 -25.67 18.16 4.93
CA GLN A 176 -25.15 19.50 5.22
C GLN A 176 -23.65 19.47 5.49
N ALA A 177 -23.14 18.47 6.21
CA ALA A 177 -21.71 18.32 6.43
C ALA A 177 -20.96 18.09 5.12
N PHE A 178 -21.48 17.23 4.22
CA PHE A 178 -20.92 17.02 2.89
C PHE A 178 -20.83 18.33 2.10
N LEU A 179 -21.90 19.13 2.06
CA LEU A 179 -21.94 20.40 1.32
C LEU A 179 -21.04 21.49 1.92
N GLN A 180 -20.72 21.42 3.22
CA GLN A 180 -19.81 22.36 3.89
C GLN A 180 -18.33 21.96 3.75
N SER A 181 -18.07 20.72 3.34
CA SER A 181 -16.72 20.19 3.21
C SER A 181 -16.09 20.55 1.88
N ASP A 182 -14.78 20.75 1.87
CA ASP A 182 -14.01 20.95 0.65
C ASP A 182 -13.71 19.59 0.00
N ILE A 183 -14.65 19.09 -0.79
CA ILE A 183 -14.57 17.78 -1.46
C ILE A 183 -14.49 18.00 -2.97
N SER A 184 -13.26 18.04 -3.48
CA SER A 184 -12.95 18.07 -4.90
C SER A 184 -12.27 16.76 -5.29
N ALA A 185 -12.84 16.05 -6.28
CA ALA A 185 -12.27 14.80 -6.77
C ALA A 185 -12.28 14.79 -8.31
N ASP A 186 -11.11 14.54 -8.89
CA ASP A 186 -10.91 14.43 -10.32
C ASP A 186 -11.58 13.18 -10.86
N SER A 187 -12.27 13.30 -11.99
CA SER A 187 -12.91 12.16 -12.65
C SER A 187 -12.93 12.33 -14.16
N GLU A 188 -12.32 11.37 -14.88
CA GLU A 188 -12.29 11.38 -16.35
C GLU A 188 -13.70 11.32 -16.96
N ASN A 189 -14.66 10.70 -16.27
CA ASN A 189 -16.03 10.57 -16.72
C ASN A 189 -17.02 11.53 -16.02
N GLY A 190 -16.51 12.45 -15.20
CA GLY A 190 -17.29 13.41 -14.42
C GLY A 190 -18.19 12.77 -13.35
N LYS A 191 -17.95 11.52 -12.96
CA LYS A 191 -18.70 10.83 -11.89
C LYS A 191 -17.78 10.37 -10.79
N VAL A 192 -18.19 10.64 -9.55
CA VAL A 192 -17.46 10.24 -8.34
C VAL A 192 -18.41 9.43 -7.47
N SER A 193 -17.94 8.27 -7.00
CA SER A 193 -18.72 7.40 -6.13
C SER A 193 -18.33 7.65 -4.67
N PHE A 194 -19.34 7.66 -3.81
CA PHE A 194 -19.19 7.92 -2.39
C PHE A 194 -19.82 6.82 -1.58
N THR A 195 -19.19 6.49 -0.45
CA THR A 195 -19.75 5.57 0.54
C THR A 195 -19.71 6.24 1.92
N LEU A 196 -20.86 6.35 2.57
CA LEU A 196 -20.96 6.77 3.98
C LEU A 196 -20.99 5.53 4.88
N VAL A 197 -20.01 5.42 5.78
CA VAL A 197 -19.89 4.32 6.74
C VAL A 197 -19.04 4.75 7.93
N ASP A 198 -19.35 4.26 9.12
CA ASP A 198 -18.51 4.45 10.32
C ASP A 198 -17.22 3.61 10.21
N LEU A 199 -16.08 4.29 9.99
CA LEU A 199 -14.78 3.68 9.73
C LEU A 199 -13.96 3.48 11.00
N ASP A 200 -14.14 4.33 12.02
CA ASP A 200 -13.34 4.32 13.25
C ASP A 200 -14.11 3.88 14.51
N GLY A 201 -15.42 3.67 14.40
CA GLY A 201 -16.29 3.16 15.46
C GLY A 201 -16.78 4.24 16.42
N ASP A 202 -16.68 5.53 16.07
CA ASP A 202 -17.14 6.64 16.92
C ASP A 202 -18.67 6.86 16.87
N GLY A 203 -19.37 6.12 16.00
CA GLY A 203 -20.83 6.19 15.83
C GLY A 203 -21.29 7.25 14.82
N LYS A 204 -20.37 8.03 14.25
CA LYS A 204 -20.61 8.90 13.10
C LYS A 204 -20.10 8.21 11.84
N ARG A 205 -20.81 8.41 10.72
CA ARG A 205 -20.38 7.87 9.43
C ARG A 205 -19.35 8.79 8.80
N ASP A 206 -18.22 8.23 8.43
CA ASP A 206 -17.16 8.83 7.63
C ASP A 206 -17.44 8.65 6.13
N LEU A 207 -16.62 9.28 5.30
CA LEU A 207 -16.78 9.28 3.85
C LEU A 207 -15.63 8.55 3.16
N ILE A 208 -15.97 7.58 2.31
CA ILE A 208 -15.07 7.00 1.31
C ILE A 208 -15.41 7.64 -0.03
N ILE A 209 -14.38 7.98 -0.80
CA ILE A 209 -14.46 8.57 -2.14
C ILE A 209 -13.77 7.61 -3.10
N ASP A 210 -14.47 7.13 -4.12
CA ASP A 210 -13.92 6.31 -5.19
C ASP A 210 -14.05 7.08 -6.51
N SER A 211 -12.91 7.43 -7.11
CA SER A 211 -12.88 8.18 -8.36
C SER A 211 -11.97 7.54 -9.40
N TYR A 212 -12.43 7.54 -10.65
CA TYR A 212 -11.65 7.10 -11.81
C TYR A 212 -11.03 8.32 -12.49
N VAL A 213 -9.72 8.47 -12.34
CA VAL A 213 -8.93 9.62 -12.84
C VAL A 213 -8.36 9.34 -14.23
N GLY A 214 -8.16 8.06 -14.56
CA GLY A 214 -7.73 7.64 -15.89
C GLY A 214 -6.22 7.73 -16.10
N GLY A 215 -5.81 8.38 -17.19
CA GLY A 215 -4.40 8.45 -17.60
C GLY A 215 -3.89 7.14 -18.22
N THR A 216 -2.58 7.05 -18.46
CA THR A 216 -2.00 5.88 -19.14
C THR A 216 -2.14 4.61 -18.31
N GLY A 217 -2.24 4.66 -16.99
CA GLY A 217 -2.50 3.48 -16.14
C GLY A 217 -3.99 3.15 -15.94
N LEU A 218 -4.93 3.96 -16.44
CA LEU A 218 -6.36 3.80 -16.14
C LEU A 218 -6.60 3.77 -14.62
N PHE A 219 -6.02 4.74 -13.90
CA PHE A 219 -6.02 4.73 -12.44
C PHE A 219 -7.37 5.12 -11.84
N SER A 220 -7.74 4.42 -10.79
CA SER A 220 -8.76 4.84 -9.83
C SER A 220 -8.11 5.11 -8.47
N TYR A 221 -8.59 6.11 -7.76
CA TYR A 221 -8.13 6.46 -6.41
C TYR A 221 -9.27 6.31 -5.42
N THR A 222 -8.93 5.81 -4.24
CA THR A 222 -9.83 5.77 -3.09
C THR A 222 -9.32 6.71 -2.02
N GLY A 223 -10.09 7.74 -1.69
CA GLY A 223 -9.85 8.67 -0.60
C GLY A 223 -10.74 8.39 0.61
N ILE A 224 -10.31 8.81 1.80
CA ILE A 224 -11.09 8.73 3.03
C ILE A 224 -11.08 10.07 3.78
N LEU A 225 -12.26 10.51 4.22
CA LEU A 225 -12.42 11.70 5.04
C LEU A 225 -13.14 11.35 6.34
N LYS A 226 -12.57 11.80 7.46
CA LYS A 226 -13.15 11.63 8.78
C LYS A 226 -14.20 12.70 9.02
N ARG A 227 -15.31 12.31 9.63
CA ARG A 227 -16.38 13.23 10.00
C ARG A 227 -16.09 13.96 11.31
N SER A 228 -16.21 15.28 11.30
CA SER A 228 -16.27 16.14 12.48
C SER A 228 -17.72 16.32 12.96
N ASP A 229 -18.06 17.43 13.61
CA ASP A 229 -19.46 17.75 13.91
C ASP A 229 -20.21 18.25 12.67
N ASP A 230 -19.56 19.02 11.80
CA ASP A 230 -20.17 19.79 10.72
C ASP A 230 -19.49 19.62 9.35
N ALA A 231 -18.42 18.84 9.24
CA ALA A 231 -17.67 18.65 8.00
C ALA A 231 -16.97 17.28 7.93
N PHE A 232 -16.38 17.01 6.78
CA PHE A 232 -15.50 15.89 6.48
C PHE A 232 -14.12 16.44 6.14
N ALA A 233 -13.06 15.86 6.72
CA ALA A 233 -11.69 16.29 6.48
C ALA A 233 -10.72 15.10 6.44
N ALA A 234 -9.63 15.24 5.70
CA ALA A 234 -8.55 14.27 5.71
C ALA A 234 -7.81 14.33 7.06
N VAL A 235 -7.49 13.16 7.63
CA VAL A 235 -6.75 13.06 8.91
C VAL A 235 -5.24 13.10 8.68
N ASN A 236 -4.80 12.50 7.58
CA ASN A 236 -3.40 12.45 7.17
C ASN A 236 -3.31 13.12 5.80
N SER A 237 -3.33 14.45 5.75
CA SER A 237 -2.78 15.16 4.60
C SER A 237 -1.26 15.03 4.70
N ASP A 238 -0.72 13.87 4.30
CA ASP A 238 0.65 13.84 3.80
C ASP A 238 0.63 14.64 2.48
N ASP A 239 0.40 15.96 2.55
CA ASP A 239 1.05 16.92 1.67
C ASP A 239 2.53 16.82 2.04
N SER A 240 3.15 15.69 1.69
CA SER A 240 4.59 15.58 1.80
C SER A 240 5.11 16.57 0.78
N GLY A 241 5.42 17.79 1.23
CA GLY A 241 6.10 18.84 0.46
C GLY A 241 7.51 18.46 0.02
N ASN A 242 7.76 17.16 -0.22
CA ASN A 242 8.75 16.70 -1.15
C ASN A 242 8.17 17.04 -2.52
N GLY A 243 8.84 17.89 -3.30
CA GLY A 243 8.37 18.50 -4.55
C GLY A 243 8.08 17.56 -5.72
N ASP A 244 7.52 16.40 -5.43
CA ASP A 244 7.10 15.31 -6.29
C ASP A 244 5.58 15.10 -6.15
N ASP A 245 4.82 16.17 -5.80
CA ASP A 245 3.38 16.17 -5.51
C ASP A 245 2.63 15.34 -6.54
N PHE A 246 2.42 14.08 -6.18
CA PHE A 246 1.53 13.20 -6.88
C PHE A 246 0.13 13.61 -6.41
N ASP A 247 -0.48 14.56 -7.13
CA ASP A 247 -1.87 14.90 -6.91
C ASP A 247 -2.73 13.68 -7.27
N ALA A 248 -3.17 12.95 -6.24
CA ALA A 248 -3.99 11.77 -6.38
C ALA A 248 -5.40 12.10 -6.94
N GLY A 249 -5.74 13.38 -7.08
CA GLY A 249 -7.04 13.82 -7.59
C GLY A 249 -8.19 13.45 -6.66
N VAL A 250 -7.93 13.02 -5.42
CA VAL A 250 -8.94 12.75 -4.39
C VAL A 250 -8.40 13.17 -3.02
N PRO A 251 -9.21 13.79 -2.15
CA PRO A 251 -8.76 14.23 -0.85
C PRO A 251 -8.65 13.02 0.08
N GLY A 252 -7.62 13.02 0.93
CA GLY A 252 -7.35 11.92 1.85
C GLY A 252 -7.07 10.58 1.14
N ALA A 253 -6.39 10.63 0.00
CA ALA A 253 -6.04 9.45 -0.80
C ALA A 253 -5.41 8.35 0.07
N LEU A 254 -6.04 7.18 0.07
CA LEU A 254 -5.61 6.01 0.84
C LEU A 254 -4.84 5.01 -0.02
N TYR A 255 -5.34 4.69 -1.21
CA TYR A 255 -4.70 3.79 -2.17
C TYR A 255 -5.18 4.07 -3.59
N SER A 256 -4.47 3.53 -4.57
CA SER A 256 -4.82 3.53 -5.98
C SER A 256 -5.04 2.11 -6.50
N LEU A 257 -5.78 2.01 -7.60
CA LEU A 257 -5.94 0.82 -8.41
C LEU A 257 -5.54 1.13 -9.85
N ASN A 258 -4.66 0.32 -10.42
CA ASN A 258 -4.21 0.37 -11.79
C ASN A 258 -5.12 -0.52 -12.64
N GLY A 259 -5.88 0.10 -13.55
CA GLY A 259 -6.77 -0.61 -14.45
C GLY A 259 -6.02 -1.41 -15.52
N ARG A 260 -4.73 -1.11 -15.76
CA ARG A 260 -3.88 -1.93 -16.62
C ARG A 260 -3.31 -3.11 -15.85
N GLY A 261 -3.74 -4.30 -16.26
CA GLY A 261 -3.24 -5.58 -15.78
C GLY A 261 -4.11 -6.23 -14.72
N ALA A 262 -4.83 -5.46 -13.90
CA ALA A 262 -5.70 -6.02 -12.84
C ALA A 262 -4.95 -6.76 -11.71
N ASN A 263 -3.66 -6.51 -11.51
CA ASN A 263 -2.88 -6.95 -10.35
C ASN A 263 -3.29 -6.24 -9.06
N GLN A 264 -4.25 -5.33 -9.13
CA GLN A 264 -4.75 -4.59 -8.01
C GLN A 264 -6.25 -4.81 -7.85
N TRP A 265 -6.66 -4.95 -6.59
CA TRP A 265 -8.04 -5.18 -6.22
C TRP A 265 -8.25 -4.68 -4.80
N SER A 266 -9.46 -4.28 -4.46
CA SER A 266 -9.77 -3.91 -3.08
C SER A 266 -11.17 -4.33 -2.68
N HIS A 267 -11.34 -4.47 -1.36
CA HIS A 267 -12.64 -4.65 -0.75
C HIS A 267 -12.65 -4.03 0.64
N TRP A 268 -13.73 -3.34 0.99
CA TRP A 268 -13.93 -2.87 2.36
C TRP A 268 -14.41 -4.02 3.24
N VAL A 269 -13.68 -4.27 4.33
CA VAL A 269 -13.96 -5.41 5.22
C VAL A 269 -14.04 -4.96 6.67
N ARG A 270 -14.83 -5.69 7.47
CA ARG A 270 -14.84 -5.52 8.92
C ARG A 270 -14.34 -6.77 9.61
N ILE A 271 -13.19 -6.66 10.28
CA ILE A 271 -12.52 -7.78 10.96
C ILE A 271 -12.40 -7.46 12.44
N ASN A 272 -12.98 -8.31 13.30
CA ASN A 272 -12.99 -8.12 14.76
C ASN A 272 -13.50 -6.74 15.21
N GLY A 273 -14.48 -6.19 14.49
CA GLY A 273 -15.09 -4.88 14.78
C GLY A 273 -14.35 -3.68 14.17
N GLN A 274 -13.15 -3.85 13.61
CA GLN A 274 -12.40 -2.79 12.94
C GLN A 274 -12.63 -2.84 11.42
N VAL A 275 -12.85 -1.67 10.80
CA VAL A 275 -12.91 -1.54 9.34
C VAL A 275 -11.50 -1.42 8.75
N TYR A 276 -11.27 -2.09 7.62
CA TYR A 276 -10.06 -1.99 6.81
C TYR A 276 -10.45 -1.92 5.33
N ALA A 277 -9.64 -1.22 4.53
CA ALA A 277 -9.55 -1.56 3.11
C ALA A 277 -8.61 -2.76 2.97
N LEU A 278 -9.16 -3.91 2.60
CA LEU A 278 -8.39 -5.06 2.16
C LEU A 278 -7.91 -4.76 0.75
N TRP A 279 -6.65 -4.36 0.63
CA TRP A 279 -6.04 -3.96 -0.63
C TRP A 279 -5.05 -5.01 -1.09
N TYR A 280 -5.19 -5.44 -2.34
CA TYR A 280 -4.39 -6.44 -3.01
C TYR A 280 -3.45 -5.73 -3.98
N ASN A 281 -2.16 -6.06 -3.91
CA ASN A 281 -1.22 -5.77 -4.98
C ASN A 281 -0.40 -7.02 -5.33
N GLY A 282 -0.49 -7.44 -6.58
CA GLY A 282 0.12 -8.64 -7.13
C GLY A 282 1.29 -8.36 -8.05
N GLN A 283 2.22 -9.29 -8.07
CA GLN A 283 3.34 -9.40 -9.01
C GLN A 283 3.48 -10.87 -9.40
N PHE A 284 4.18 -11.18 -10.49
CA PHE A 284 4.36 -12.56 -10.93
C PHE A 284 4.96 -13.42 -9.80
N GLY A 285 4.22 -14.43 -9.34
CA GLY A 285 4.64 -15.33 -8.27
C GLY A 285 4.46 -14.81 -6.83
N GLU A 286 3.99 -13.58 -6.60
CA GLU A 286 3.68 -13.07 -5.25
C GLU A 286 2.46 -12.15 -5.24
N ASP A 287 1.54 -12.42 -4.32
CA ASP A 287 0.45 -11.49 -3.98
C ASP A 287 0.62 -10.97 -2.55
N ASN A 288 0.35 -9.68 -2.35
CA ASN A 288 0.28 -9.07 -1.02
C ASN A 288 -1.14 -8.54 -0.74
N LEU A 289 -1.74 -9.03 0.35
CA LEU A 289 -3.04 -8.60 0.86
C LEU A 289 -2.83 -7.73 2.10
N TYR A 290 -2.93 -6.42 1.94
CA TYR A 290 -2.76 -5.42 2.99
C TYR A 290 -4.08 -5.10 3.70
N LEU A 291 -4.01 -4.92 5.02
CA LEU A 291 -5.11 -4.37 5.82
C LEU A 291 -4.87 -2.89 6.07
N LEU A 292 -5.31 -2.05 5.14
CA LEU A 292 -5.16 -0.59 5.26
C LEU A 292 -6.18 -0.08 6.28
N ARG A 293 -5.69 0.47 7.39
CA ARG A 293 -6.53 1.02 8.45
C ARG A 293 -6.96 2.46 8.09
N PRO A 294 -8.26 2.79 8.08
CA PRO A 294 -8.71 4.16 7.93
C PRO A 294 -8.10 5.06 9.01
N PHE A 295 -7.62 6.23 8.60
CA PHE A 295 -7.01 7.24 9.48
C PHE A 295 -5.79 6.72 10.27
N GLY A 296 -5.28 5.53 9.94
CA GLY A 296 -4.05 4.99 10.48
C GLY A 296 -2.82 5.61 9.81
N PRO A 297 -1.64 5.50 10.43
CA PRO A 297 -0.41 6.00 9.83
C PRO A 297 -0.10 5.30 8.51
N SER A 298 0.48 6.04 7.56
CA SER A 298 0.85 5.61 6.19
C SER A 298 2.05 4.65 6.14
N GLY A 299 2.69 4.32 7.27
CA GLY A 299 3.86 3.45 7.31
C GLY A 299 3.58 1.95 7.14
N SER A 300 4.33 1.14 7.88
CA SER A 300 4.21 -0.32 7.79
C SER A 300 2.80 -0.79 8.16
N THR A 301 2.25 -1.68 7.34
CA THR A 301 0.86 -2.16 7.41
C THR A 301 0.82 -3.69 7.55
N PRO A 302 -0.15 -4.27 8.28
CA PRO A 302 -0.33 -5.72 8.34
C PRO A 302 -0.67 -6.29 6.96
N ALA A 303 0.04 -7.35 6.56
CA ALA A 303 -0.15 -7.98 5.26
C ALA A 303 -0.02 -9.51 5.32
N VAL A 304 -0.81 -10.18 4.49
CA VAL A 304 -0.61 -11.60 4.13
C VAL A 304 0.06 -11.66 2.77
N THR A 305 1.19 -12.36 2.70
CA THR A 305 1.94 -12.60 1.46
C THR A 305 1.72 -14.03 1.01
N ILE A 306 1.36 -14.21 -0.25
CA ILE A 306 1.11 -15.50 -0.87
C ILE A 306 2.12 -15.68 -2.01
N ARG A 307 2.87 -16.77 -2.01
CA ARG A 307 3.76 -17.14 -3.13
C ARG A 307 3.12 -18.21 -3.99
N TYR A 308 3.31 -18.09 -5.29
CA TYR A 308 2.72 -19.00 -6.28
C TYR A 308 3.79 -19.71 -7.11
N ARG A 309 3.41 -20.86 -7.64
CA ARG A 309 3.99 -21.47 -8.83
C ARG A 309 2.93 -21.68 -9.89
N TYR A 310 3.37 -21.75 -11.13
CA TYR A 310 2.55 -21.83 -12.32
C TYR A 310 2.91 -23.09 -13.10
N THR A 311 1.89 -23.81 -13.58
CA THR A 311 2.08 -24.91 -14.52
C THR A 311 1.97 -24.36 -15.94
N LEU A 312 3.05 -23.71 -16.42
CA LEU A 312 3.13 -23.03 -17.72
C LEU A 312 3.28 -24.05 -18.86
N ASN A 313 2.22 -24.80 -19.16
CA ASN A 313 2.25 -25.90 -20.13
C ASN A 313 1.57 -25.57 -21.47
N ASP A 314 0.96 -24.40 -21.57
CA ASP A 314 0.27 -23.93 -22.75
C ASP A 314 1.11 -22.84 -23.44
N ILE A 315 1.54 -23.12 -24.67
CA ILE A 315 2.40 -22.25 -25.47
C ILE A 315 1.70 -22.07 -26.82
N ARG A 316 1.41 -20.83 -27.19
CA ARG A 316 0.66 -20.47 -28.40
C ARG A 316 1.26 -19.25 -29.09
N SER A 317 0.86 -19.05 -30.34
CA SER A 317 1.11 -17.77 -31.02
C SER A 317 0.32 -16.66 -30.30
N PRO A 318 0.92 -15.46 -30.10
CA PRO A 318 0.19 -14.29 -29.63
C PRO A 318 -0.97 -13.92 -30.57
N GLU A 319 -0.76 -14.10 -31.88
CA GLU A 319 -1.84 -13.99 -32.86
C GLU A 319 -2.71 -15.25 -32.86
N LYS A 320 -4.01 -15.04 -32.63
CA LYS A 320 -5.00 -16.12 -32.58
C LYS A 320 -5.02 -16.92 -33.88
N ASP A 321 -5.06 -18.24 -33.75
CA ASP A 321 -5.13 -19.22 -34.84
C ASP A 321 -3.93 -19.23 -35.80
N GLN A 322 -2.80 -18.60 -35.41
CA GLN A 322 -1.53 -18.64 -36.16
C GLN A 322 -0.57 -19.70 -35.59
N PRO A 323 0.35 -20.25 -36.42
CA PRO A 323 1.41 -21.11 -35.94
C PRO A 323 2.42 -20.34 -35.10
N LEU A 324 3.12 -21.04 -34.19
CA LEU A 324 4.25 -20.48 -33.45
C LEU A 324 5.33 -19.98 -34.41
N THR A 325 5.84 -18.78 -34.14
CA THR A 325 6.95 -18.19 -34.86
C THR A 325 8.02 -17.77 -33.84
N PRO A 326 9.19 -18.42 -33.81
CA PRO A 326 9.60 -19.59 -34.61
C PRO A 326 8.79 -20.85 -34.28
N ALA A 327 8.74 -21.82 -35.21
CA ALA A 327 8.10 -23.10 -34.94
C ALA A 327 8.96 -23.94 -33.96
N LEU A 328 8.31 -24.62 -33.02
CA LEU A 328 8.97 -25.52 -32.05
C LEU A 328 8.78 -26.98 -32.43
N ASN A 329 9.86 -27.76 -32.46
CA ASN A 329 9.75 -29.22 -32.44
C ASN A 329 9.58 -29.75 -31.00
N GLU A 330 9.29 -31.05 -30.85
CA GLU A 330 9.03 -31.67 -29.53
C GLU A 330 10.18 -31.53 -28.53
N ARG A 331 11.43 -31.59 -29.00
CA ARG A 331 12.61 -31.43 -28.13
C ARG A 331 12.73 -29.98 -27.67
N GLU A 332 12.64 -29.01 -28.59
CA GLU A 332 12.71 -27.58 -28.29
C GLU A 332 11.59 -27.14 -27.35
N LYS A 333 10.36 -27.64 -27.58
CA LYS A 333 9.22 -27.41 -26.68
C LYS A 333 9.49 -27.97 -25.29
N SER A 334 10.02 -29.19 -25.19
CA SER A 334 10.37 -29.79 -23.89
C SER A 334 11.48 -29.01 -23.17
N ASP A 335 12.48 -28.51 -23.88
CA ASP A 335 13.57 -27.72 -23.31
C ASP A 335 13.05 -26.36 -22.82
N LEU A 336 12.18 -25.70 -23.61
CA LEU A 336 11.52 -24.44 -23.21
C LEU A 336 10.67 -24.61 -21.94
N LEU A 337 9.84 -25.66 -21.87
CA LEU A 337 9.05 -25.96 -20.66
C LEU A 337 9.93 -26.17 -19.43
N LYS A 338 11.12 -26.75 -19.62
CA LYS A 338 12.10 -26.96 -18.55
C LYS A 338 12.71 -25.63 -18.08
N SER A 339 13.05 -24.74 -19.01
CA SER A 339 13.49 -23.37 -18.70
C SER A 339 12.41 -22.59 -17.93
N LEU A 340 11.13 -22.71 -18.34
CA LEU A 340 9.98 -22.10 -17.67
C LEU A 340 9.74 -22.64 -16.24
N GLU A 341 10.08 -23.90 -15.96
CA GLU A 341 10.01 -24.43 -14.59
C GLU A 341 11.17 -23.90 -13.73
N VAL A 342 12.40 -23.84 -14.28
CA VAL A 342 13.58 -23.36 -13.56
C VAL A 342 13.48 -21.87 -13.22
N MET A 343 12.93 -21.06 -14.12
CA MET A 343 12.84 -19.60 -13.93
C MET A 343 12.00 -19.23 -12.71
N GLN A 344 11.00 -20.04 -12.35
CA GLN A 344 10.08 -19.73 -11.25
C GLN A 344 10.75 -19.77 -9.87
N SER A 345 11.99 -20.29 -9.78
CA SER A 345 12.81 -20.22 -8.56
C SER A 345 13.87 -19.12 -8.61
N ASN A 346 13.93 -18.34 -9.70
CA ASN A 346 14.98 -17.36 -10.01
C ASN A 346 14.37 -16.09 -10.64
N LEU A 347 13.22 -15.65 -10.14
CA LEU A 347 12.53 -14.45 -10.62
C LEU A 347 13.41 -13.21 -10.37
N LEU A 348 13.40 -12.26 -11.31
CA LEU A 348 14.24 -11.06 -11.23
C LEU A 348 13.98 -10.27 -9.95
N LYS A 349 12.72 -10.15 -9.54
CA LYS A 349 12.31 -9.44 -8.32
C LYS A 349 12.86 -10.04 -7.02
N ASP A 350 13.19 -11.34 -7.02
CA ASP A 350 13.69 -12.05 -5.85
C ASP A 350 15.24 -12.08 -5.81
N LYS A 351 15.89 -11.67 -6.90
CA LYS A 351 17.34 -11.65 -6.99
C LYS A 351 17.90 -10.36 -6.36
N PRO A 352 18.94 -10.47 -5.52
CA PRO A 352 19.73 -9.29 -5.17
C PRO A 352 20.40 -8.76 -6.44
N GLN A 353 20.43 -7.43 -6.60
CA GLN A 353 21.18 -6.78 -7.67
C GLN A 353 22.67 -7.13 -7.49
N SER A 354 23.21 -8.00 -8.33
CA SER A 354 24.58 -8.52 -8.20
C SER A 354 25.26 -8.65 -9.55
N ASP A 355 26.51 -8.20 -9.62
CA ASP A 355 27.35 -8.22 -10.82
C ASP A 355 27.88 -9.62 -11.20
N ASN A 356 27.45 -10.68 -10.51
CA ASN A 356 27.98 -12.06 -10.68
C ASN A 356 26.98 -13.04 -11.30
N ASP A 357 25.96 -12.55 -12.00
CA ASP A 357 25.03 -13.43 -12.70
C ASP A 357 25.75 -14.20 -13.82
N ALA A 358 25.44 -15.49 -13.98
CA ALA A 358 25.92 -16.28 -15.10
C ALA A 358 25.19 -15.84 -16.39
N PRO A 359 25.86 -15.89 -17.56
CA PRO A 359 25.20 -15.51 -18.81
C PRO A 359 24.03 -16.46 -19.10
N ILE A 360 22.93 -15.91 -19.62
CA ILE A 360 21.70 -16.65 -19.92
C ILE A 360 21.97 -17.70 -21.00
N CYS A 361 22.74 -17.29 -22.02
CA CYS A 361 23.23 -18.17 -23.08
C CYS A 361 24.76 -18.32 -23.01
N PRO A 362 25.33 -19.47 -23.45
CA PRO A 362 26.77 -19.61 -23.53
C PRO A 362 27.40 -18.58 -24.46
N ILE A 363 28.40 -17.85 -23.96
CA ILE A 363 29.14 -16.85 -24.74
C ILE A 363 30.14 -17.57 -25.67
N PRO A 364 30.08 -17.35 -27.00
CA PRO A 364 31.03 -17.94 -27.94
C PRO A 364 32.49 -17.57 -27.63
N PRO A 365 33.46 -18.47 -27.87
CA PRO A 365 34.87 -18.13 -27.72
C PRO A 365 35.28 -16.99 -28.68
N GLY A 366 35.91 -15.95 -28.14
CA GLY A 366 36.39 -14.80 -28.92
C GLY A 366 35.40 -13.64 -29.04
N THR A 367 34.23 -13.71 -28.41
CA THR A 367 33.32 -12.58 -28.24
C THR A 367 34.00 -11.43 -27.48
N SER A 368 33.82 -10.19 -27.95
CA SER A 368 34.38 -9.01 -27.28
C SER A 368 33.72 -8.80 -25.90
N SER A 369 34.33 -7.98 -25.04
CA SER A 369 33.70 -7.64 -23.75
C SER A 369 32.34 -6.98 -23.94
N ASP A 370 32.24 -6.09 -24.93
CA ASP A 370 31.05 -5.28 -25.16
C ASP A 370 29.91 -6.16 -25.71
N ASP A 371 30.24 -7.11 -26.61
CA ASP A 371 29.25 -8.06 -27.14
C ASP A 371 28.86 -9.14 -26.11
N ALA A 372 29.71 -9.40 -25.10
CA ALA A 372 29.41 -10.37 -24.05
C ALA A 372 28.28 -9.89 -23.14
N GLU A 373 28.11 -8.57 -22.96
CA GLU A 373 27.04 -7.97 -22.16
C GLU A 373 25.64 -8.37 -22.68
N ASN A 374 25.48 -8.53 -24.00
CA ASN A 374 24.21 -8.95 -24.63
C ASN A 374 23.75 -10.36 -24.21
N TYR A 375 24.60 -11.15 -23.56
CA TYR A 375 24.26 -12.49 -23.07
C TYR A 375 23.67 -12.50 -21.66
N TYR A 376 23.60 -11.35 -20.98
CA TYR A 376 23.13 -11.23 -19.60
C TYR A 376 21.75 -10.58 -19.46
N SER A 377 21.20 -10.00 -20.53
CA SER A 377 19.89 -9.34 -20.51
C SER A 377 19.05 -9.65 -21.75
N GLY A 378 17.73 -9.52 -21.60
CA GLY A 378 16.78 -9.63 -22.70
C GLY A 378 16.33 -8.28 -23.25
N VAL A 379 15.17 -8.28 -23.90
CA VAL A 379 14.55 -7.08 -24.47
C VAL A 379 14.07 -6.15 -23.35
N ALA A 380 14.25 -4.85 -23.55
CA ALA A 380 13.74 -3.85 -22.61
C ALA A 380 12.20 -3.84 -22.58
N SER A 381 11.65 -3.86 -21.38
CA SER A 381 10.20 -3.75 -21.16
C SER A 381 9.72 -2.30 -21.26
N ASN A 382 8.41 -2.14 -21.41
CA ASN A 382 7.72 -0.88 -21.19
C ASN A 382 7.05 -0.86 -19.80
N TYR A 383 6.50 0.28 -19.40
CA TYR A 383 5.88 0.45 -18.09
C TYR A 383 4.54 -0.31 -17.91
N ILE A 384 4.02 -0.96 -18.95
CA ILE A 384 2.76 -1.74 -18.87
C ILE A 384 3.01 -3.24 -18.65
N TYR A 385 4.28 -3.68 -18.60
CA TYR A 385 4.65 -5.07 -18.34
C TYR A 385 5.66 -5.20 -17.21
N GLU A 386 5.47 -6.23 -16.39
CA GLU A 386 6.47 -6.71 -15.44
C GLU A 386 7.46 -7.61 -16.18
N THR A 387 8.75 -7.25 -16.17
CA THR A 387 9.81 -8.17 -16.60
C THR A 387 10.04 -9.22 -15.52
N VAL A 388 9.63 -10.45 -15.79
CA VAL A 388 9.61 -11.53 -14.80
C VAL A 388 10.95 -12.24 -14.69
N ALA A 389 11.51 -12.62 -15.85
CA ALA A 389 12.71 -13.44 -15.94
C ALA A 389 13.34 -13.35 -17.33
N TYR A 390 14.62 -13.69 -17.40
CA TYR A 390 15.31 -14.03 -18.65
C TYR A 390 15.65 -15.52 -18.63
N ILE A 391 15.35 -16.23 -19.72
CA ILE A 391 15.57 -17.67 -19.83
C ILE A 391 16.31 -18.04 -21.13
N PRO A 392 17.08 -19.14 -21.15
CA PRO A 392 17.60 -19.68 -22.40
C PRO A 392 16.48 -20.37 -23.19
N VAL A 393 16.39 -20.03 -24.47
CA VAL A 393 15.51 -20.67 -25.46
C VAL A 393 16.38 -21.32 -26.53
N TRP A 394 16.28 -22.64 -26.67
CA TRP A 394 17.10 -23.40 -27.62
C TRP A 394 16.31 -23.68 -28.89
N LEU A 395 16.78 -23.14 -30.02
CA LEU A 395 16.16 -23.31 -31.33
C LEU A 395 17.24 -23.71 -32.34
N ASN A 396 17.04 -24.80 -33.08
CA ASN A 396 18.00 -25.31 -34.07
C ASN A 396 19.44 -25.41 -33.52
N ASP A 397 19.59 -25.96 -32.31
CA ASP A 397 20.85 -26.09 -31.56
C ASP A 397 21.59 -24.76 -31.25
N LYS A 398 20.92 -23.61 -31.42
CA LYS A 398 21.40 -22.29 -31.00
C LYS A 398 20.64 -21.81 -29.77
N CYS A 399 21.34 -21.10 -28.88
CA CYS A 399 20.73 -20.43 -27.73
C CYS A 399 20.28 -19.02 -28.12
N PHE A 400 19.08 -18.66 -27.68
CA PHE A 400 18.43 -17.34 -27.73
C PHE A 400 17.98 -16.95 -26.33
N ILE A 401 17.72 -15.65 -26.11
CA ILE A 401 17.24 -15.15 -24.83
C ILE A 401 15.72 -14.95 -24.94
N GLY A 402 14.99 -15.66 -24.09
CA GLY A 402 13.57 -15.44 -23.88
C GLY A 402 13.37 -14.44 -22.74
N THR A 403 12.74 -13.31 -23.05
CA THR A 403 12.31 -12.33 -22.06
C THR A 403 10.88 -12.60 -21.67
N ILE A 404 10.63 -12.86 -20.39
CA ILE A 404 9.29 -13.19 -19.90
C ILE A 404 8.61 -11.92 -19.39
N PHE A 405 7.50 -11.57 -20.01
CA PHE A 405 6.66 -10.44 -19.61
C PHE A 405 5.36 -10.93 -18.99
N SER A 406 4.96 -10.30 -17.88
CA SER A 406 3.60 -10.44 -17.35
C SER A 406 2.83 -9.14 -17.52
N HIS A 407 1.59 -9.24 -17.98
CA HIS A 407 0.68 -8.10 -18.12
C HIS A 407 0.08 -7.64 -16.78
N HIS A 408 0.78 -7.79 -15.66
CA HIS A 408 0.27 -7.42 -14.33
C HIS A 408 -1.10 -8.04 -13.98
N GLY A 409 -1.37 -9.29 -14.37
CA GLY A 409 -2.67 -9.97 -14.21
C GLY A 409 -3.22 -10.10 -12.77
N ALA A 410 -4.54 -9.98 -12.55
CA ALA A 410 -5.19 -10.50 -11.31
C ALA A 410 -5.12 -12.04 -11.17
N TYR A 411 -4.60 -12.69 -12.21
CA TYR A 411 -4.40 -14.13 -12.33
C TYR A 411 -5.62 -14.97 -11.89
N ARG A 412 -6.84 -14.50 -12.22
CA ARG A 412 -8.11 -15.10 -11.72
C ARG A 412 -8.29 -16.55 -12.15
N HIS A 413 -7.67 -16.95 -13.26
CA HIS A 413 -7.67 -18.30 -13.81
C HIS A 413 -6.26 -18.67 -14.30
N GLY A 414 -5.30 -18.77 -13.37
CA GLY A 414 -3.90 -18.95 -13.70
C GLY A 414 -3.21 -17.67 -14.19
N VAL A 415 -2.13 -17.82 -14.95
CA VAL A 415 -1.35 -16.71 -15.52
C VAL A 415 -1.39 -16.72 -17.03
N ASP A 416 -1.45 -15.53 -17.60
CA ASP A 416 -1.11 -15.25 -18.99
C ASP A 416 0.16 -14.39 -19.00
N ALA A 417 1.15 -14.80 -19.77
CA ALA A 417 2.43 -14.12 -19.93
C ALA A 417 2.92 -14.26 -21.37
N GLU A 418 3.93 -13.49 -21.73
CA GLU A 418 4.53 -13.49 -23.06
C GLU A 418 6.02 -13.78 -22.97
N ILE A 419 6.56 -14.46 -23.98
CA ILE A 419 7.99 -14.67 -24.17
C ILE A 419 8.38 -13.95 -25.46
N THR A 420 9.22 -12.92 -25.35
CA THR A 420 9.89 -12.34 -26.53
C THR A 420 11.27 -12.96 -26.68
N ILE A 421 11.54 -13.52 -27.85
CA ILE A 421 12.79 -14.22 -28.15
C ILE A 421 13.69 -13.28 -28.94
N SER A 422 14.87 -12.96 -28.38
CA SER A 422 15.89 -12.15 -29.02
C SER A 422 17.19 -12.93 -29.22
N SER A 423 17.98 -12.53 -30.21
CA SER A 423 19.33 -13.04 -30.38
C SER A 423 20.31 -12.21 -29.55
N PRO A 424 21.16 -12.83 -28.71
CA PRO A 424 22.26 -12.12 -28.04
C PRO A 424 23.45 -11.84 -28.98
N ARG A 425 23.36 -12.32 -30.23
CA ARG A 425 24.32 -12.04 -31.30
C ARG A 425 23.74 -10.84 -32.06
N ASP A 426 24.57 -9.90 -32.50
CA ASP A 426 24.18 -8.69 -33.28
C ASP A 426 23.69 -9.04 -34.71
N ASP A 427 23.00 -10.19 -34.86
CA ASP A 427 22.50 -10.75 -36.11
C ASP A 427 21.00 -10.49 -36.31
N GLU A 428 20.20 -10.52 -35.23
CA GLU A 428 18.75 -10.28 -35.24
C GLU A 428 18.24 -9.74 -33.88
N ASP A 429 17.56 -8.58 -33.88
CA ASP A 429 17.07 -7.97 -32.64
C ASP A 429 15.96 -8.80 -31.95
N ILE A 430 14.93 -9.21 -32.71
CA ILE A 430 13.79 -10.02 -32.21
C ILE A 430 13.45 -11.09 -33.26
N VAL A 431 13.34 -12.33 -32.80
CA VAL A 431 13.15 -13.54 -33.62
C VAL A 431 11.70 -14.02 -33.60
N GLY A 432 10.95 -13.69 -32.54
CA GLY A 432 9.52 -13.94 -32.44
C GLY A 432 9.01 -13.98 -31.01
N ASP A 433 7.71 -14.18 -30.86
CA ASP A 433 7.00 -14.08 -29.58
C ASP A 433 6.10 -15.30 -29.35
N TYR A 434 5.99 -15.73 -28.10
CA TYR A 434 5.06 -16.77 -27.66
C TYR A 434 4.16 -16.27 -26.54
N ALA A 435 2.86 -16.53 -26.64
CA ALA A 435 1.96 -16.44 -25.50
C ALA A 435 2.08 -17.72 -24.68
N ILE A 436 2.23 -17.58 -23.36
CA ILE A 436 2.24 -18.69 -22.42
C ILE A 436 1.14 -18.53 -21.39
N SER A 437 0.48 -19.64 -21.05
CA SER A 437 -0.50 -19.65 -19.98
C SER A 437 -0.38 -20.90 -19.10
N GLY A 438 -0.95 -20.83 -17.90
CA GLY A 438 -0.92 -21.96 -16.98
C GLY A 438 -1.63 -21.70 -15.66
N LEU A 439 -2.11 -22.79 -15.04
CA LEU A 439 -2.75 -22.71 -13.73
C LEU A 439 -1.77 -22.28 -12.65
N ARG A 440 -2.23 -21.42 -11.73
CA ARG A 440 -1.46 -20.99 -10.57
C ARG A 440 -1.77 -21.87 -9.36
N ARG A 441 -0.79 -22.03 -8.48
CA ARG A 441 -0.92 -22.76 -7.21
C ARG A 441 -0.16 -22.04 -6.11
N ALA A 442 -0.84 -21.71 -5.03
CA ALA A 442 -0.18 -21.15 -3.85
C ALA A 442 0.75 -22.20 -3.19
N ILE A 443 2.03 -21.87 -3.06
CA ILE A 443 3.07 -22.72 -2.47
C ILE A 443 3.45 -22.31 -1.04
N SER A 444 3.26 -21.05 -0.67
CA SER A 444 3.46 -20.59 0.71
C SER A 444 2.57 -19.40 1.04
N VAL A 445 2.15 -19.31 2.30
CA VAL A 445 1.41 -18.17 2.84
C VAL A 445 2.10 -17.73 4.14
N THR A 446 2.50 -16.48 4.20
CA THR A 446 3.11 -15.85 5.38
C THR A 446 2.33 -14.60 5.78
N SER A 447 2.46 -14.16 7.03
CA SER A 447 1.87 -12.91 7.49
C SER A 447 2.89 -12.09 8.27
N GLY A 448 2.80 -10.78 8.18
CA GLY A 448 3.70 -9.86 8.85
C GLY A 448 3.32 -8.40 8.63
N TRP A 449 4.16 -7.50 9.10
CA TRP A 449 4.05 -6.07 8.81
C TRP A 449 5.02 -5.75 7.68
N LYS A 450 4.55 -5.07 6.63
CA LYS A 450 5.34 -4.70 5.45
C LYS A 450 5.08 -3.24 5.09
N ILE A 451 6.02 -2.61 4.39
CA ILE A 451 5.74 -1.35 3.70
C ILE A 451 4.85 -1.69 2.51
N ARG A 452 3.82 -0.87 2.27
CA ARG A 452 2.95 -1.04 1.09
C ARG A 452 3.57 -0.29 -0.08
N GLU A 453 3.50 -0.87 -1.26
CA GLU A 453 3.99 -0.27 -2.50
C GLU A 453 2.92 -0.44 -3.56
N GLY A 454 2.34 0.67 -4.03
CA GLY A 454 1.46 0.70 -5.20
C GLY A 454 2.24 0.91 -6.50
N ASP A 455 1.60 0.56 -7.62
CA ASP A 455 2.20 0.67 -8.97
C ASP A 455 2.63 2.09 -9.36
N ASN A 456 2.05 3.12 -8.74
CA ASN A 456 2.41 4.52 -8.92
C ASN A 456 3.31 5.09 -7.81
N GLY A 457 3.88 4.23 -6.96
CA GLY A 457 4.69 4.65 -5.82
C GLY A 457 3.90 5.19 -4.62
N MET A 458 2.56 5.12 -4.65
CA MET A 458 1.73 5.44 -3.47
C MET A 458 2.07 4.45 -2.34
N MET A 459 2.63 5.00 -1.26
CA MET A 459 3.04 4.29 -0.04
C MET A 459 2.09 4.50 1.11
#